data_AF-A0A934BLR7-F1
#
_entry.id   AF-A0A934BLR7-F1
#
_cell.length_a   1.000
_cell.length_b   1.000
_cell.length_c   1.000
_cell.angle_alpha   90.00
_cell.angle_beta   90.00
_cell.angle_gamma   90.00
#
_symmetry.space_group_name_H-M   'P 1'
#
loop_
_entity.id
_entity.type
_entity.pdbx_description
1 polymer ?
#
loop_
_entity_poly.entity_id
_entity_poly.type
_entity_poly.pdbx_seq_one_letter_code
_entity_poly.pdbx_strand_id
1 'polypeptide(L)' 'MSITRKKSNTGKVTFPLSVFETADTKEDLEDWLLSQNPQFIRKMRKARQDDIQEKGKDWQSLKKELCIK' A
#
# COMPACT_ATOMS: atom_id res chain seq x y z
N MET A 1 32.58 -4.14 -9.82
CA MET A 1 31.30 -3.44 -10.10
C MET A 1 30.63 -3.12 -8.77
N SER A 2 30.73 -1.87 -8.33
CA SER A 2 30.29 -1.42 -7.01
C SER A 2 28.78 -1.21 -7.02
N ILE A 3 28.03 -2.09 -6.34
CA ILE A 3 26.59 -1.91 -6.14
C ILE A 3 26.44 -0.75 -5.16
N THR A 4 26.21 0.46 -5.67
CA THR A 4 25.84 1.63 -4.87
C THR A 4 24.49 1.35 -4.21
N ARG A 5 24.53 0.94 -2.93
CA ARG A 5 23.34 0.85 -2.09
C ARG A 5 22.77 2.26 -1.95
N LYS A 6 21.69 2.57 -2.69
CA LYS A 6 20.88 3.77 -2.48
C LYS A 6 20.42 3.76 -1.03
N LYS A 7 20.93 4.70 -0.23
CA LYS A 7 20.54 4.94 1.16
C LYS A 7 19.02 5.19 1.15
N SER A 8 18.23 4.22 1.61
CA SER A 8 16.77 4.35 1.71
C SER A 8 16.47 5.47 2.69
N ASN A 9 16.03 6.61 2.16
CA ASN A 9 15.60 7.76 2.91
C ASN A 9 14.47 7.30 3.85
N THR A 10 14.72 7.31 5.15
CA THR A 10 13.74 6.93 6.17
C THR A 10 12.56 7.91 6.14
N GLY A 11 11.46 7.46 5.53
CA GLY A 11 10.09 7.67 6.03
C GLY A 11 9.52 9.08 6.08
N LYS A 12 9.97 10.03 5.25
CA LYS A 12 9.28 11.33 5.12
C LYS A 12 8.32 11.29 3.94
N VAL A 13 7.02 11.24 4.26
CA VAL A 13 5.92 11.34 3.29
C VAL A 13 5.50 12.81 3.20
N THR A 14 5.54 13.36 1.99
CA THR A 14 5.08 14.73 1.71
C THR A 14 3.67 14.66 1.14
N PHE A 15 2.73 15.40 1.74
CA PHE A 15 1.36 15.49 1.26
C PHE A 15 0.91 16.97 1.21
N PRO A 16 -0.08 17.31 0.37
CA PRO A 16 -0.57 18.68 0.27
C PRO A 16 -1.22 19.17 1.57
N LEU A 17 -1.08 20.46 1.87
CA LEU A 17 -1.73 21.08 3.04
C LEU A 17 -3.26 20.95 2.98
N SER A 18 -3.84 21.02 1.78
CA SER A 18 -5.27 20.80 1.59
C SER A 18 -5.73 19.42 2.08
N VAL A 19 -4.89 18.38 1.93
CA VAL A 19 -5.20 17.03 2.39
C VAL A 19 -5.12 16.95 3.92
N PHE A 20 -4.18 17.67 4.53
CA PHE A 20 -4.10 17.80 5.98
C PHE A 20 -5.33 18.49 6.56
N GLU A 21 -5.79 19.56 5.91
CA GLU A 21 -6.96 20.34 6.34
C GLU A 21 -8.28 19.57 6.18
N THR A 22 -8.35 18.66 5.22
CA THR A 22 -9.56 17.84 4.97
C THR A 22 -9.59 16.51 5.72
N ALA A 23 -8.46 16.07 6.28
CA ALA A 23 -8.40 14.81 7.01
C ALA A 23 -8.81 15.03 8.46
N ASP A 24 -9.90 14.41 8.88
CA ASP A 24 -10.39 14.52 10.26
C ASP A 24 -9.69 13.51 11.17
N THR A 25 -9.28 12.35 10.61
CA THR A 25 -8.60 11.30 11.38
C THR A 25 -7.29 10.81 10.76
N LYS A 26 -6.53 10.04 11.55
CA LYS A 26 -5.33 9.37 11.09
C LYS A 26 -5.65 8.34 9.99
N GLU A 27 -6.80 7.67 10.09
CA GLU A 27 -7.25 6.72 9.08
C GLU A 27 -7.45 7.39 7.71
N ASP A 28 -7.98 8.62 7.66
CA ASP A 28 -8.18 9.36 6.41
C ASP A 28 -6.86 9.63 5.68
N LEU A 29 -5.81 9.97 6.42
CA LEU A 29 -4.46 10.16 5.85
C LEU A 29 -3.86 8.85 5.36
N GLU A 30 -4.10 7.75 6.06
CA GLU A 30 -3.64 6.41 5.66
C GLU A 30 -4.34 5.97 4.37
N ASP A 31 -5.66 6.15 4.28
CA ASP A 31 -6.45 5.85 3.09
C ASP A 31 -6.05 6.72 1.90
N TRP A 32 -5.83 8.01 2.13
CA TRP A 32 -5.31 8.89 1.09
C TRP A 32 -3.94 8.40 0.59
N LEU A 33 -3.02 8.04 1.49
CA LEU A 33 -1.70 7.56 1.12
C LEU A 33 -1.77 6.25 0.31
N LEU A 34 -2.67 5.34 0.67
CA LEU A 34 -2.92 4.11 -0.08
C LEU A 34 -3.52 4.39 -1.47
N SER A 35 -4.39 5.39 -1.58
CA SER A 35 -4.99 5.82 -2.86
C SER A 35 -3.94 6.35 -3.86
N GLN A 36 -2.88 6.98 -3.35
CA GLN A 36 -1.78 7.52 -4.16
C GLN A 36 -0.83 6.44 -4.71
N ASN A 37 -1.04 5.16 -4.39
CA ASN A 37 -0.22 4.06 -4.89
C ASN A 37 -0.97 3.24 -5.97
N PRO A 38 -0.75 3.52 -7.28
CA PRO A 38 -1.46 2.85 -8.36
C PRO A 38 -1.21 1.34 -8.41
N GLN A 39 -0.02 0.90 -7.98
CA GLN A 39 0.30 -0.53 -7.91
C GLN A 39 -0.51 -1.23 -6.83
N PHE A 40 -0.69 -0.59 -5.68
CA PHE A 40 -1.53 -1.09 -4.61
C PHE A 40 -3.00 -1.23 -5.07
N ILE A 41 -3.55 -0.17 -5.66
CA ILE A 41 -4.92 -0.20 -6.21
C ILE A 41 -5.09 -1.28 -7.27
N ARG A 42 -4.12 -1.46 -8.17
CA ARG A 42 -4.14 -2.52 -9.18
C ARG A 42 -4.14 -3.91 -8.54
N LYS A 43 -3.35 -4.13 -7.47
CA LYS A 43 -3.35 -5.40 -6.71
C LYS A 43 -4.71 -5.64 -6.04
N MET A 44 -5.29 -4.62 -5.41
CA MET A 44 -6.62 -4.73 -4.77
C MET A 44 -7.72 -5.06 -5.76
N ARG A 45 -7.73 -4.41 -6.94
CA ARG A 45 -8.69 -4.74 -8.02
C ARG A 45 -8.54 -6.17 -8.50
N LYS A 46 -7.29 -6.63 -8.67
CA LYS A 46 -7.01 -8.01 -9.06
C LYS A 46 -7.50 -9.00 -8.00
N ALA A 47 -7.19 -8.76 -6.72
CA ALA A 47 -7.65 -9.61 -5.62
C ALA A 47 -9.19 -9.72 -5.61
N ARG A 48 -9.90 -8.60 -5.83
CA ARG A 48 -11.37 -8.59 -5.93
C ARG A 48 -11.89 -9.44 -7.11
N GLN A 49 -11.23 -9.37 -8.27
CA GLN A 49 -11.59 -10.20 -9.42
C GLN A 49 -11.32 -11.69 -9.16
N ASP A 50 -10.20 -12.00 -8.51
CA ASP A 50 -9.83 -13.37 -8.16
C ASP A 50 -10.84 -13.95 -7.14
N ASP A 51 -11.28 -13.17 -6.15
CA ASP A 51 -12.34 -13.57 -5.20
C ASP A 51 -13.68 -13.87 -5.89
N ILE A 52 -14.11 -13.01 -6.82
CA ILE A 52 -15.35 -13.25 -7.61
C ILE A 52 -15.26 -14.55 -8.41
N GLN A 53 -14.05 -14.92 -8.86
CA GLN A 53 -13.79 -16.17 -9.59
C GLN A 53 -13.48 -17.36 -8.68
N GLU A 54 -13.65 -17.22 -7.35
CA GLU A 54 -13.25 -18.23 -6.35
C GLU A 54 -11.76 -18.64 -6.41
N LYS A 55 -10.92 -17.81 -7.05
CA LYS A 55 -9.46 -17.95 -7.11
C LYS A 55 -8.75 -17.12 -6.05
N GLY A 56 -9.47 -16.78 -4.97
CA GLY A 56 -8.94 -16.03 -3.84
C GLY A 56 -7.65 -16.66 -3.31
N LYS A 57 -6.68 -15.84 -2.95
CA LYS A 57 -5.46 -16.33 -2.29
C LYS A 57 -5.75 -16.64 -0.84
N ASP A 58 -5.24 -17.78 -0.37
CA ASP A 58 -5.29 -18.13 1.04
C ASP A 58 -4.58 -17.07 1.93
N TRP A 59 -5.20 -16.75 3.05
CA TRP A 59 -4.75 -15.71 3.97
C TRP A 59 -3.39 -16.04 4.61
N GLN A 60 -3.11 -17.30 4.93
CA GLN A 60 -1.81 -17.69 5.48
C GLN A 60 -0.70 -17.55 4.44
N SER A 61 -1.01 -17.84 3.18
CA SER A 61 -0.08 -17.65 2.06
C SER A 61 0.23 -16.17 1.84
N LEU A 62 -0.79 -15.30 1.90
CA LEU A 62 -0.61 -13.85 1.82
C LEU A 62 0.19 -13.27 2.99
N LYS A 63 -0.05 -13.71 4.22
CA LYS A 63 0.74 -13.28 5.40
C LYS A 63 2.23 -13.57 5.24
N LYS A 64 2.57 -14.74 4.70
CA LYS A 64 3.97 -15.12 4.39
C LYS A 64 4.57 -14.22 3.31
N GLU A 65 3.84 -13.96 2.21
CA GLU A 65 4.30 -13.05 1.13
C GLU A 65 4.53 -11.62 1.64
N LEU A 66 3.65 -11.13 2.52
CA LEU A 66 3.70 -9.75 3.05
C LEU A 66 4.58 -9.61 4.30
N CYS A 67 5.16 -10.70 4.81
CA CYS A 67 5.95 -10.72 6.03
C CYS A 67 5.22 -10.12 7.25
N ILE A 68 3.90 -10.30 7.31
CA ILE A 68 3.07 -9.85 8.43
C ILE A 68 3.09 -10.96 9.49
N LYS A 69 3.64 -10.66 10.67
CA LYS A 69 3.67 -11.58 11.83
C LYS A 69 2.29 -11.73 12.46
#